data_AF-A0A9W8YJL1-F1
#
_entry.id   AF-A0A9W8YJL1-F1
#
_cell.length_a   1.000
_cell.length_b   1.000
_cell.length_c   1.000
_cell.angle_alpha   90.00
_cell.angle_beta   90.00
_cell.angle_gamma   90.00
#
_symmetry.space_group_name_H-M   'P 1'
#
loop_
_entity.id
_entity.type
_entity.pdbx_description
1 polymer ?
#
loop_
_entity_poly.entity_id
_entity_poly.type
_entity_poly.pdbx_seq_one_letter_code
_entity_poly.pdbx_strand_id
1 'polypeptide(L)'
;MAPVLEVIAQIPTLRELKLAENDLQGDLSTTLCKLTSLEVLELQGNKLSSLPDAMGQLTLRTLNISDNQIRTLPMGLFTSSLVELHASKNRLEGTLFNVDSVPSLQVLHVANNSLVSLHGSNFIQLPALKVLDVSTNRLTSLPDVTTWTSLVALLVGENKLTTLPEGFVTLSVRTADFTGNDITQLEERIALMENLEHLTVAANPLRERKFLTMSTEEIKRNLASRLQVSDTTVTGLDEELDPDGNELAQGSKWQLTPSGTLDLSGKDLAELELDEATLGAFANEARQVHLQQNVLNAIPAVLFHLTHLAVLDLSKNSIEIALTTPLELPKLRELRLVSNKIKSFEPLTSHLTAPSLQILDISQNRLSGALPTLHSSFPMLLTLLASDNSISDVSAESLTGLRVVNLSNNDIERLEPRIGLLQGTLTALEVGGNKFRVPNYQILGKGTDAVLTWLRDKIPRESWKSDATTEAEFFDADDGTTF
;
A
#
# COMPACT_ATOMS: atom_id res chain seq x y z
N MET A 1 5.78 17.01 35.63
CA MET A 1 4.54 16.61 34.94
C MET A 1 3.28 17.02 35.72
N ALA A 2 3.10 16.59 36.98
CA ALA A 2 1.85 16.82 37.73
C ALA A 2 1.36 18.29 37.82
N PRO A 3 2.20 19.31 38.11
CA PRO A 3 1.71 20.68 38.29
C PRO A 3 1.17 21.32 37.02
N VAL A 4 1.76 21.00 35.87
CA VAL A 4 1.33 21.55 34.56
C VAL A 4 0.03 20.89 34.11
N LEU A 5 -0.09 19.58 34.28
CA LEU A 5 -1.34 18.86 33.97
C LEU A 5 -2.50 19.32 34.86
N GLU A 6 -2.24 19.73 36.10
CA GLU A 6 -3.26 20.33 36.97
C GLU A 6 -3.82 21.64 36.43
N VAL A 7 -2.97 22.50 35.85
CA VAL A 7 -3.40 23.76 35.24
C VAL A 7 -4.19 23.48 33.96
N ILE A 8 -3.70 22.58 33.10
CA ILE A 8 -4.40 22.20 31.86
C ILE A 8 -5.77 21.60 32.17
N ALA A 9 -5.87 20.77 33.21
CA ALA A 9 -7.12 20.14 33.63
C ALA A 9 -8.21 21.12 34.14
N GLN A 10 -7.89 22.41 34.31
CA GLN A 10 -8.87 23.45 34.63
C GLN A 10 -9.64 23.97 33.41
N ILE A 11 -9.33 23.48 32.21
CA ILE A 11 -9.97 23.88 30.95
C ILE A 11 -10.94 22.77 30.50
N PRO A 12 -12.17 22.68 31.06
CA PRO A 12 -13.08 21.56 30.82
C PRO A 12 -13.58 21.46 29.37
N THR A 13 -13.44 22.55 28.60
CA THR A 13 -13.83 22.64 27.18
C THR A 13 -12.73 22.16 26.23
N LEU A 14 -11.55 21.78 26.75
CA LEU A 14 -10.43 21.35 25.92
C LEU A 14 -10.77 20.07 25.17
N ARG A 15 -10.71 20.13 23.83
CA ARG A 15 -11.00 18.99 22.94
C ARG A 15 -9.76 18.30 22.41
N GLU A 16 -8.68 19.05 22.23
CA GLU A 16 -7.43 18.52 21.72
C GLU A 16 -6.28 18.92 22.64
N LEU A 17 -5.47 17.94 23.03
CA LEU A 17 -4.26 18.16 23.80
C LEU A 17 -3.09 17.43 23.16
N LYS A 18 -2.11 18.21 22.69
CA LYS A 18 -0.91 17.71 22.03
C LYS A 18 0.32 17.99 22.88
N LEU A 19 0.92 16.93 23.41
CA LEU A 19 2.11 16.96 24.25
C LEU A 19 3.17 15.97 23.74
N ALA A 20 3.17 15.70 22.44
CA ALA A 20 4.18 14.88 21.79
C ALA A 20 5.60 15.44 21.99
N GLU A 21 6.60 14.56 22.07
CA GLU A 21 8.03 14.91 22.10
C GLU A 21 8.44 15.88 23.23
N ASN A 22 7.89 15.72 24.44
CA ASN A 22 8.13 16.60 25.59
C ASN A 22 8.91 15.97 26.75
N ASP A 23 9.57 14.83 26.52
CA ASP A 23 10.35 14.11 27.55
C ASP A 23 9.55 13.79 28.84
N LEU A 24 8.21 13.71 28.74
CA LEU A 24 7.32 13.42 29.88
C LEU A 24 7.61 12.03 30.42
N GLN A 25 7.81 11.92 31.74
CA GLN A 25 8.26 10.69 32.41
C GLN A 25 7.29 10.24 33.48
N GLY A 26 7.33 8.93 33.78
CA GLY A 26 6.54 8.31 34.83
C GLY A 26 5.09 8.04 34.41
N ASP A 27 4.21 7.90 35.38
CA ASP A 27 2.80 7.58 35.16
C ASP A 27 2.00 8.83 34.80
N LEU A 28 1.17 8.74 33.77
CA LEU A 28 0.32 9.86 33.38
C LEU A 28 -0.69 10.17 34.50
N SER A 29 -0.75 11.44 34.91
CA SER A 29 -1.57 11.86 36.06
C SER A 29 -3.07 11.63 35.81
N THR A 30 -3.76 11.11 36.82
CA THR A 30 -5.23 10.96 36.83
C THR A 30 -5.97 12.29 36.72
N THR A 31 -5.31 13.43 37.00
CA THR A 31 -5.91 14.76 36.85
C THR A 31 -6.34 15.05 35.41
N LEU A 32 -5.67 14.46 34.42
CA LEU A 32 -6.04 14.61 33.01
C LEU A 32 -7.45 14.06 32.72
N CYS A 33 -7.91 13.07 33.49
CA CYS A 33 -9.22 12.46 33.34
C CYS A 33 -10.39 13.42 33.69
N LYS A 34 -10.11 14.62 34.20
CA LYS A 34 -11.11 15.68 34.42
C LYS A 34 -11.56 16.36 33.12
N LEU A 35 -10.80 16.22 32.03
CA LEU A 35 -11.09 16.82 30.74
C LEU A 35 -12.12 16.00 29.96
N THR A 36 -13.37 16.00 30.42
CA THR A 36 -14.42 15.13 29.87
C THR A 36 -14.81 15.41 28.42
N SER A 37 -14.47 16.59 27.90
CA SER A 37 -14.67 16.98 26.49
C SER A 37 -13.46 16.67 25.60
N LEU A 38 -12.41 16.03 26.13
CA LEU A 38 -11.21 15.72 25.36
C LEU A 38 -11.49 14.61 24.36
N GLU A 39 -11.29 14.91 23.08
CA GLU A 39 -11.50 14.03 21.93
C GLU A 39 -10.17 13.53 21.35
N VAL A 40 -9.12 14.35 21.37
CA VAL A 40 -7.79 14.01 20.82
C VAL A 40 -6.71 14.20 21.87
N LEU A 41 -5.94 13.15 22.12
CA LEU A 41 -4.80 13.18 23.03
C LEU A 41 -3.55 12.61 22.35
N GLU A 42 -2.56 13.47 22.13
CA GLU A 42 -1.28 13.12 21.51
C GLU A 42 -0.15 13.22 22.55
N LEU A 43 0.48 12.08 22.83
CA LEU A 43 1.52 11.87 23.85
C LEU A 43 2.73 11.13 23.29
N GLN A 44 2.86 11.01 21.97
CA GLN A 44 3.91 10.23 21.33
C GLN A 44 5.33 10.79 21.58
N GLY A 45 6.35 9.93 21.58
CA GLY A 45 7.75 10.37 21.75
C GLY A 45 8.06 10.88 23.15
N ASN A 46 7.46 10.28 24.17
CA ASN A 46 7.71 10.59 25.58
C ASN A 46 8.30 9.37 26.30
N LYS A 47 8.38 9.40 27.63
CA LYS A 47 8.92 8.34 28.48
C LYS A 47 7.87 7.90 29.53
N LEU A 48 6.59 7.92 29.14
CA LEU A 48 5.48 7.52 30.01
C LEU A 48 5.52 6.02 30.30
N SER A 49 5.26 5.65 31.55
CA SER A 49 5.33 4.25 32.03
C SER A 49 3.97 3.59 32.16
N SER A 50 2.90 4.35 32.37
CA SER A 50 1.53 3.86 32.44
C SER A 50 0.50 4.95 32.16
N LEU A 51 -0.73 4.51 31.89
CA LEU A 51 -1.92 5.37 31.78
C LEU A 51 -2.87 5.10 32.96
N PRO A 52 -3.60 6.11 33.45
CA PRO A 52 -4.55 5.95 34.54
C PRO A 52 -5.79 5.17 34.10
N ASP A 53 -6.29 4.26 34.94
CA ASP A 53 -7.52 3.49 34.69
C ASP A 53 -8.76 4.37 34.43
N ALA A 54 -8.81 5.53 35.07
CA ALA A 54 -9.88 6.51 34.89
C ALA A 54 -9.95 7.09 33.47
N MET A 55 -8.97 6.84 32.61
CA MET A 55 -8.98 7.32 31.22
C MET A 55 -10.14 6.76 30.40
N GLY A 56 -10.71 5.61 30.80
CA GLY A 56 -11.94 5.08 30.20
C GLY A 56 -13.18 5.95 30.37
N GLN A 57 -13.14 6.95 31.26
CA GLN A 57 -14.24 7.92 31.44
C GLN A 57 -14.21 9.05 30.40
N LEU A 58 -13.10 9.20 29.67
CA LEU A 58 -12.97 10.21 28.63
C LEU A 58 -13.69 9.79 27.36
N THR A 59 -14.17 10.78 26.62
CA THR A 59 -14.83 10.60 25.31
C THR A 59 -13.83 10.71 24.16
N LEU A 60 -12.63 10.18 24.38
CA LEU A 60 -11.55 10.20 23.38
C LEU A 60 -12.01 9.51 22.10
N ARG A 61 -11.67 10.12 20.97
CA ARG A 61 -11.79 9.57 19.62
C ARG A 61 -10.44 9.11 19.10
N THR A 62 -9.37 9.87 19.37
CA THR A 62 -8.02 9.55 18.95
C THR A 62 -7.06 9.64 20.13
N LEU A 63 -6.30 8.56 20.36
CA LEU A 63 -5.25 8.48 21.37
C LEU A 63 -3.94 8.03 20.71
N ASN A 64 -2.92 8.88 20.75
CA ASN A 64 -1.57 8.52 20.31
C ASN A 64 -0.62 8.53 21.51
N ILE A 65 -0.12 7.36 21.87
CA ILE A 65 0.84 7.11 22.94
C ILE A 65 2.07 6.37 22.41
N SER A 66 2.28 6.40 21.09
CA SER A 66 3.38 5.69 20.44
C SER A 66 4.74 6.16 20.95
N ASP A 67 5.75 5.31 20.92
CA ASP A 67 7.11 5.66 21.36
C ASP A 67 7.14 6.16 22.81
N ASN A 68 6.73 5.27 23.72
CA ASN A 68 6.73 5.45 25.18
C ASN A 68 7.21 4.15 25.86
N GLN A 69 7.01 4.01 27.17
CA GLN A 69 7.44 2.84 27.96
C GLN A 69 6.25 2.11 28.61
N ILE A 70 5.05 2.25 28.04
CA ILE A 70 3.79 1.75 28.61
C ILE A 70 3.75 0.22 28.53
N ARG A 71 3.37 -0.44 29.63
CA ARG A 71 3.30 -1.91 29.73
C ARG A 71 1.90 -2.50 29.59
N THR A 72 0.87 -1.74 29.96
CA THR A 72 -0.53 -2.16 29.90
C THR A 72 -1.40 -0.97 29.52
N LEU A 73 -2.56 -1.27 28.94
CA LEU A 73 -3.57 -0.26 28.63
C LEU A 73 -4.78 -0.44 29.54
N PRO A 74 -5.42 0.65 29.99
CA PRO A 74 -6.63 0.55 30.79
C PRO A 74 -7.82 0.11 29.93
N MET A 75 -8.53 -0.92 30.37
CA MET A 75 -9.58 -1.57 29.56
C MET A 75 -10.75 -0.65 29.22
N GLY A 76 -11.01 0.35 30.06
CA GLY A 76 -12.04 1.34 29.81
C GLY A 76 -11.85 2.14 28.50
N LEU A 77 -10.62 2.20 27.97
CA LEU A 77 -10.35 2.80 26.65
C LEU A 77 -11.03 2.07 25.50
N PHE A 78 -11.18 0.75 25.62
CA PHE A 78 -11.73 -0.10 24.56
C PHE A 78 -13.25 -0.20 24.64
N THR A 79 -13.84 0.08 25.80
CA THR A 79 -15.30 0.12 25.97
C THR A 79 -15.90 1.51 25.74
N SER A 80 -15.08 2.52 25.41
CA SER A 80 -15.53 3.91 25.20
C SER A 80 -15.76 4.24 23.72
N SER A 81 -15.74 5.53 23.38
CA SER A 81 -15.89 6.08 22.03
C SER A 81 -14.62 6.09 21.19
N LEU A 82 -13.54 5.43 21.65
CA LEU A 82 -12.25 5.47 20.97
C LEU A 82 -12.33 4.87 19.56
N VAL A 83 -11.88 5.63 18.58
CA VAL A 83 -11.90 5.29 17.15
C VAL A 83 -10.50 4.90 16.68
N GLU A 84 -9.47 5.60 17.15
CA GLU A 84 -8.09 5.41 16.72
C GLU A 84 -7.16 5.31 17.94
N LEU A 85 -6.41 4.21 18.01
CA LEU A 85 -5.38 4.01 19.01
C LEU A 85 -4.03 3.73 18.33
N HIS A 86 -3.08 4.62 18.59
CA HIS A 86 -1.68 4.44 18.21
C HIS A 86 -0.83 4.24 19.47
N ALA A 87 -0.38 3.01 19.68
CA ALA A 87 0.43 2.60 20.82
C ALA A 87 1.66 1.78 20.39
N SER A 88 2.10 1.96 19.15
CA SER A 88 3.30 1.29 18.64
C SER A 88 4.57 1.75 19.38
N LYS A 89 5.62 0.92 19.39
CA LYS A 89 6.90 1.21 20.08
C LYS A 89 6.71 1.49 21.58
N ASN A 90 6.04 0.57 22.26
CA ASN A 90 5.89 0.60 23.72
C ASN A 90 6.49 -0.69 24.32
N ARG A 91 6.13 -1.00 25.57
CA ARG A 91 6.50 -2.24 26.26
C ARG A 91 5.27 -3.08 26.60
N LEU A 92 4.21 -2.99 25.79
CA LEU A 92 2.97 -3.74 26.02
C LEU A 92 3.29 -5.23 26.02
N GLU A 93 2.89 -5.93 27.09
CA GLU A 93 3.22 -7.34 27.29
C GLU A 93 2.01 -8.17 27.69
N GLY A 94 2.09 -9.49 27.47
CA GLY A 94 1.00 -10.41 27.79
C GLY A 94 -0.17 -10.29 26.81
N THR A 95 -1.38 -10.15 27.35
CA THR A 95 -2.64 -10.06 26.60
C THR A 95 -3.05 -8.61 26.42
N LEU A 96 -3.43 -8.20 25.20
CA LEU A 96 -3.86 -6.83 24.93
C LEU A 96 -5.25 -6.51 25.49
N PHE A 97 -6.22 -7.38 25.21
CA PHE A 97 -7.62 -7.21 25.56
C PHE A 97 -8.03 -8.18 26.67
N ASN A 98 -8.73 -7.63 27.67
CA ASN A 98 -9.45 -8.39 28.69
C ASN A 98 -10.96 -8.09 28.63
N VAL A 99 -11.45 -7.73 27.44
CA VAL A 99 -12.85 -7.45 27.14
C VAL A 99 -13.25 -8.18 25.87
N ASP A 100 -14.48 -8.68 25.82
CA ASP A 100 -14.94 -9.52 24.71
C ASP A 100 -15.38 -8.72 23.46
N SER A 101 -15.56 -7.40 23.59
CA SER A 101 -16.06 -6.54 22.51
C SER A 101 -15.48 -5.13 22.57
N VAL A 102 -15.05 -4.62 21.40
CA VAL A 102 -14.52 -3.26 21.21
C VAL A 102 -15.26 -2.64 20.00
N PRO A 103 -16.43 -2.02 20.23
CA PRO A 103 -17.38 -1.73 19.15
C PRO A 103 -17.01 -0.51 18.29
N SER A 104 -16.27 0.44 18.83
CA SER A 104 -16.03 1.75 18.21
C SER A 104 -14.71 1.85 17.43
N LEU A 105 -13.74 1.00 17.77
CA LEU A 105 -12.36 1.14 17.31
C LEU A 105 -12.23 0.76 15.84
N GLN A 106 -11.67 1.66 15.04
CA GLN A 106 -11.45 1.50 13.60
C GLN A 106 -9.97 1.29 13.26
N VAL A 107 -9.06 1.90 14.01
CA VAL A 107 -7.61 1.79 13.78
C VAL A 107 -6.93 1.40 15.08
N LEU A 108 -6.18 0.31 15.05
CA LEU A 108 -5.37 -0.16 16.17
C LEU A 108 -3.94 -0.43 15.70
N HIS A 109 -3.01 0.43 16.08
CA HIS A 109 -1.58 0.23 15.86
C HIS A 109 -0.89 -0.05 17.19
N VAL A 110 -0.41 -1.27 17.38
CA VAL A 110 0.33 -1.74 18.56
C VAL A 110 1.62 -2.45 18.16
N ALA A 111 2.17 -2.09 16.99
CA ALA A 111 3.40 -2.65 16.46
C ALA A 111 4.60 -2.38 17.38
N ASN A 112 5.65 -3.20 17.30
CA ASN A 112 6.87 -3.05 18.10
C ASN A 112 6.59 -3.03 19.61
N ASN A 113 5.97 -4.09 20.10
CA ASN A 113 5.70 -4.32 21.53
C ASN A 113 6.19 -5.73 21.93
N SER A 114 5.68 -6.29 23.04
CA SER A 114 6.00 -7.63 23.53
C SER A 114 4.74 -8.45 23.83
N LEU A 115 3.65 -8.20 23.10
CA LEU A 115 2.38 -8.91 23.26
C LEU A 115 2.54 -10.39 22.87
N VAL A 116 1.89 -11.27 23.64
CA VAL A 116 1.89 -12.73 23.43
C VAL A 116 0.54 -13.22 22.90
N SER A 117 -0.55 -12.53 23.24
CA SER A 117 -1.87 -12.75 22.63
C SER A 117 -2.66 -11.45 22.54
N LEU A 118 -3.64 -11.39 21.63
CA LEU A 118 -4.58 -10.27 21.58
C LEU A 118 -5.66 -10.38 22.65
N HIS A 119 -6.19 -11.57 22.88
CA HIS A 119 -7.20 -11.81 23.91
C HIS A 119 -6.87 -13.10 24.68
N GLY A 120 -7.35 -13.20 25.92
CA GLY A 120 -7.12 -14.37 26.78
C GLY A 120 -7.96 -15.58 26.37
N SER A 121 -9.08 -15.33 25.69
CA SER A 121 -9.88 -16.34 25.00
C SER A 121 -9.64 -16.26 23.49
N ASN A 122 -10.06 -17.28 22.74
CA ASN A 122 -9.96 -17.30 21.28
C ASN A 122 -11.04 -16.44 20.58
N PHE A 123 -11.68 -15.50 21.29
CA PHE A 123 -12.82 -14.76 20.78
C PHE A 123 -12.76 -13.29 21.22
N ILE A 124 -12.91 -12.37 20.25
CA ILE A 124 -13.10 -10.94 20.49
C ILE A 124 -13.84 -10.30 19.31
N GLN A 125 -14.82 -9.45 19.61
CA GLN A 125 -15.62 -8.75 18.61
C GLN A 125 -15.04 -7.37 18.32
N LEU A 126 -14.60 -7.15 17.08
CA LEU A 126 -14.06 -5.88 16.58
C LEU A 126 -14.82 -5.42 15.31
N PRO A 127 -16.15 -5.17 15.40
CA PRO A 127 -17.00 -5.01 14.21
C PRO A 127 -16.70 -3.77 13.36
N ALA A 128 -16.16 -2.71 13.97
CA ALA A 128 -15.80 -1.47 13.29
C ALA A 128 -14.33 -1.41 12.83
N LEU A 129 -13.51 -2.41 13.17
CA LEU A 129 -12.07 -2.36 12.93
C LEU A 129 -11.77 -2.46 11.45
N LYS A 130 -11.01 -1.49 10.94
CA LYS A 130 -10.57 -1.38 9.54
C LYS A 130 -9.10 -1.72 9.39
N VAL A 131 -8.28 -1.30 10.34
CA VAL A 131 -6.83 -1.50 10.30
C VAL A 131 -6.36 -2.07 11.63
N LEU A 132 -5.71 -3.22 11.56
CA LEU A 132 -5.00 -3.83 12.68
C LEU A 132 -3.53 -3.96 12.33
N ASP A 133 -2.68 -3.26 13.06
CA ASP A 133 -1.23 -3.43 13.00
C ASP A 133 -0.69 -3.90 14.36
N VAL A 134 -0.30 -5.16 14.40
CA VAL A 134 0.30 -5.84 15.56
C VAL A 134 1.68 -6.38 15.21
N SER A 135 2.32 -5.82 14.17
CA SER A 135 3.61 -6.27 13.68
C SER A 135 4.73 -6.15 14.72
N THR A 136 5.78 -6.96 14.60
CA THR A 136 6.92 -6.95 15.54
C THR A 136 6.47 -7.14 17.00
N ASN A 137 5.81 -8.26 17.28
CA ASN A 137 5.37 -8.68 18.62
C ASN A 137 5.82 -10.13 18.88
N ARG A 138 5.19 -10.82 19.84
CA ARG A 138 5.47 -12.23 20.17
C ARG A 138 4.19 -13.08 20.10
N LEU A 139 3.23 -12.68 19.27
CA LEU A 139 1.94 -13.32 19.15
C LEU A 139 2.10 -14.76 18.66
N THR A 140 1.59 -15.74 19.40
CA THR A 140 1.63 -17.16 19.02
C THR A 140 0.40 -17.60 18.24
N SER A 141 -0.71 -16.87 18.41
CA SER A 141 -1.97 -17.06 17.70
C SER A 141 -2.76 -15.75 17.66
N LEU A 142 -3.74 -15.70 16.76
CA LEU A 142 -4.76 -14.66 16.71
C LEU A 142 -6.13 -15.29 17.07
N PRO A 143 -7.05 -14.53 17.70
CA PRO A 143 -8.40 -15.01 17.99
C PRO A 143 -9.21 -15.22 16.70
N ASP A 144 -10.40 -15.81 16.80
CA ASP A 144 -11.33 -15.94 15.67
C ASP A 144 -11.67 -14.56 15.10
N VAL A 145 -11.29 -14.36 13.83
CA VAL A 145 -11.44 -13.08 13.13
C VAL A 145 -12.75 -13.00 12.34
N THR A 146 -13.61 -14.01 12.37
CA THR A 146 -14.87 -14.06 11.59
C THR A 146 -15.76 -12.83 11.79
N THR A 147 -15.71 -12.20 12.97
CA THR A 147 -16.52 -11.02 13.32
C THR A 147 -15.93 -9.68 12.85
N TRP A 148 -14.72 -9.67 12.30
CA TRP A 148 -13.99 -8.45 11.93
C TRP A 148 -14.37 -8.01 10.50
N THR A 149 -15.67 -7.86 10.24
CA THR A 149 -16.24 -7.71 8.89
C THR A 149 -15.85 -6.42 8.18
N SER A 150 -15.43 -5.39 8.92
CA SER A 150 -14.97 -4.11 8.37
C SER A 150 -13.48 -4.06 8.06
N LEU A 151 -12.73 -5.15 8.32
CA LEU A 151 -11.29 -5.16 8.26
C LEU A 151 -10.78 -5.05 6.82
N VAL A 152 -9.91 -4.07 6.59
CA VAL A 152 -9.30 -3.75 5.28
C VAL A 152 -7.82 -4.13 5.27
N ALA A 153 -7.12 -3.92 6.39
CA ALA A 153 -5.71 -4.23 6.52
C ALA A 153 -5.42 -5.01 7.82
N LEU A 154 -4.77 -6.15 7.69
CA LEU A 154 -4.30 -7.01 8.77
C LEU A 154 -2.77 -7.15 8.67
N LEU A 155 -2.04 -6.40 9.50
CA LEU A 155 -0.57 -6.40 9.53
C LEU A 155 -0.10 -7.12 10.80
N VAL A 156 0.38 -8.34 10.63
CA VAL A 156 0.79 -9.23 11.74
C VAL A 156 2.22 -9.77 11.53
N GLY A 157 3.02 -9.07 10.71
CA GLY A 157 4.39 -9.47 10.41
C GLY A 157 5.31 -9.50 11.65
N GLU A 158 6.42 -10.22 11.58
CA GLU A 158 7.42 -10.37 12.64
C GLU A 158 6.78 -10.81 13.99
N ASN A 159 6.13 -11.97 13.98
CA ASN A 159 5.45 -12.59 15.13
C ASN A 159 5.81 -14.10 15.20
N LYS A 160 5.04 -14.90 15.95
CA LYS A 160 5.26 -16.35 16.15
C LYS A 160 4.03 -17.18 15.79
N LEU A 161 3.23 -16.71 14.83
CA LEU A 161 2.01 -17.40 14.39
C LEU A 161 2.39 -18.69 13.67
N THR A 162 1.81 -19.81 14.08
CA THR A 162 2.06 -21.12 13.42
C THR A 162 1.05 -21.44 12.33
N THR A 163 -0.11 -20.78 12.36
CA THR A 163 -1.21 -20.91 11.39
C THR A 163 -1.87 -19.56 11.14
N LEU A 164 -2.60 -19.45 10.03
CA LEU A 164 -3.53 -18.34 9.82
C LEU A 164 -4.70 -18.43 10.83
N PRO A 165 -5.31 -17.30 11.24
CA PRO A 165 -6.43 -17.32 12.17
C PRO A 165 -7.68 -17.97 11.59
N GLU A 166 -8.48 -18.58 12.47
CA GLU A 166 -9.82 -19.01 12.14
C GLU A 166 -10.66 -17.83 11.64
N GLY A 167 -11.42 -18.03 10.56
CA GLY A 167 -12.20 -16.97 9.92
C GLY A 167 -11.42 -16.09 8.94
N PHE A 168 -10.10 -16.27 8.77
CA PHE A 168 -9.32 -15.42 7.86
C PHE A 168 -9.90 -15.39 6.44
N VAL A 169 -10.25 -16.56 5.89
CA VAL A 169 -10.79 -16.71 4.54
C VAL A 169 -12.23 -16.18 4.37
N THR A 170 -12.93 -15.82 5.45
CA THR A 170 -14.27 -15.20 5.39
C THR A 170 -14.20 -13.68 5.40
N LEU A 171 -13.02 -13.10 5.65
CA LEU A 171 -12.81 -11.66 5.64
C LEU A 171 -12.79 -11.09 4.23
N SER A 172 -13.20 -9.83 4.11
CA SER A 172 -13.06 -9.01 2.89
C SER A 172 -11.83 -8.09 2.95
N VAL A 173 -10.75 -8.58 3.56
CA VAL A 173 -9.50 -7.83 3.76
C VAL A 173 -8.80 -7.59 2.42
N ARG A 174 -8.22 -6.39 2.23
CA ARG A 174 -7.44 -6.03 1.04
C ARG A 174 -5.96 -6.32 1.20
N THR A 175 -5.42 -6.04 2.38
CA THR A 175 -4.00 -6.22 2.68
C THR A 175 -3.82 -7.11 3.90
N ALA A 176 -3.02 -8.16 3.75
CA ALA A 176 -2.67 -9.09 4.81
C ALA A 176 -1.15 -9.35 4.79
N ASP A 177 -0.48 -8.96 5.87
CA ASP A 177 0.96 -9.18 6.04
C ASP A 177 1.23 -10.16 7.17
N PHE A 178 1.71 -11.35 6.81
CA PHE A 178 2.13 -12.41 7.71
C PHE A 178 3.64 -12.67 7.65
N THR A 179 4.42 -11.73 7.13
CA THR A 179 5.89 -11.86 6.97
C THR A 179 6.56 -12.21 8.30
N GLY A 180 7.59 -13.06 8.31
CA GLY A 180 8.36 -13.32 9.54
C GLY A 180 7.54 -13.96 10.66
N ASN A 181 6.77 -15.00 10.33
CA ASN A 181 6.05 -15.85 11.28
C ASN A 181 6.50 -17.31 11.15
N ASP A 182 5.88 -18.22 11.89
CA ASP A 182 6.16 -19.65 11.90
C ASP A 182 5.12 -20.46 11.08
N ILE A 183 4.48 -19.84 10.09
CA ILE A 183 3.42 -20.47 9.29
C ILE A 183 4.03 -21.52 8.35
N THR A 184 3.46 -22.74 8.37
CA THR A 184 4.00 -23.87 7.60
C THR A 184 3.22 -24.19 6.32
N GLN A 185 1.96 -23.77 6.23
CA GLN A 185 1.08 -24.03 5.09
C GLN A 185 0.03 -22.94 4.95
N LEU A 186 -0.48 -22.78 3.72
CA LEU A 186 -1.57 -21.88 3.39
C LEU A 186 -2.82 -22.69 3.05
N GLU A 187 -3.98 -22.17 3.44
CA GLU A 187 -5.28 -22.77 3.14
C GLU A 187 -5.66 -22.53 1.69
N GLU A 188 -6.21 -23.53 0.99
CA GLU A 188 -6.57 -23.38 -0.42
C GLU A 188 -7.67 -22.34 -0.64
N ARG A 189 -8.56 -22.18 0.34
CA ARG A 189 -9.69 -21.23 0.32
C ARG A 189 -9.26 -19.76 0.24
N ILE A 190 -7.99 -19.43 0.50
CA ILE A 190 -7.45 -18.08 0.25
C ILE A 190 -7.62 -17.68 -1.22
N ALA A 191 -7.62 -18.65 -2.14
CA ALA A 191 -7.90 -18.43 -3.56
C ALA A 191 -9.27 -17.77 -3.83
N LEU A 192 -10.25 -17.96 -2.93
CA LEU A 192 -11.61 -17.47 -3.07
C LEU A 192 -11.80 -16.04 -2.52
N MET A 193 -10.75 -15.45 -1.93
CA MET A 193 -10.83 -14.11 -1.35
C MET A 193 -10.74 -13.05 -2.46
N GLU A 194 -11.90 -12.58 -2.94
CA GLU A 194 -11.99 -11.64 -4.08
C GLU A 194 -11.33 -10.29 -3.79
N ASN A 195 -11.43 -9.79 -2.57
CA ASN A 195 -10.95 -8.46 -2.20
C ASN A 195 -9.47 -8.43 -1.78
N LEU A 196 -8.81 -9.59 -1.62
CA LEU A 196 -7.44 -9.67 -1.12
C LEU A 196 -6.42 -9.28 -2.21
N GLU A 197 -5.97 -8.04 -2.22
CA GLU A 197 -5.04 -7.50 -3.23
C GLU A 197 -3.58 -7.79 -2.86
N HIS A 198 -3.26 -7.79 -1.57
CA HIS A 198 -1.91 -7.94 -1.05
C HIS A 198 -1.88 -8.95 0.09
N LEU A 199 -1.18 -10.05 -0.14
CA LEU A 199 -0.85 -11.11 0.80
C LEU A 199 0.66 -11.33 0.73
N THR A 200 1.36 -11.04 1.82
CA THR A 200 2.77 -11.40 1.98
C THR A 200 2.91 -12.42 3.10
N VAL A 201 3.68 -13.46 2.81
CA VAL A 201 3.98 -14.58 3.71
C VAL A 201 5.48 -14.86 3.74
N ALA A 202 6.30 -13.88 3.34
CA ALA A 202 7.74 -14.02 3.28
C ALA A 202 8.33 -14.37 4.66
N ALA A 203 9.55 -14.91 4.68
CA ALA A 203 10.23 -15.31 5.92
C ALA A 203 9.42 -16.25 6.84
N ASN A 204 8.56 -17.10 6.27
CA ASN A 204 7.87 -18.19 6.98
C ASN A 204 8.45 -19.56 6.59
N PRO A 205 8.42 -20.56 7.49
CA PRO A 205 8.85 -21.93 7.20
C PRO A 205 7.81 -22.72 6.37
N LEU A 206 7.31 -22.12 5.28
CA LEU A 206 6.33 -22.76 4.41
C LEU A 206 6.90 -24.02 3.76
N ARG A 207 6.12 -25.10 3.76
CA ARG A 207 6.43 -26.33 3.02
C ARG A 207 6.71 -26.03 1.55
N GLU A 208 5.96 -25.10 1.00
CA GLU A 208 6.07 -24.64 -0.38
C GLU A 208 6.76 -23.28 -0.45
N ARG A 209 8.08 -23.32 -0.50
CA ARG A 209 8.94 -22.12 -0.48
C ARG A 209 8.66 -21.12 -1.60
N LYS A 210 8.06 -21.57 -2.71
CA LYS A 210 7.66 -20.71 -3.83
C LYS A 210 6.70 -19.60 -3.40
N PHE A 211 5.82 -19.85 -2.41
CA PHE A 211 4.88 -18.84 -1.91
C PHE A 211 5.56 -17.67 -1.21
N LEU A 212 6.81 -17.83 -0.77
CA LEU A 212 7.56 -16.77 -0.09
C LEU A 212 7.96 -15.61 -1.01
N THR A 213 8.01 -15.86 -2.32
CA THR A 213 8.43 -14.88 -3.33
C THR A 213 7.36 -14.60 -4.38
N MET A 214 6.22 -15.28 -4.27
CA MET A 214 5.08 -15.13 -5.18
C MET A 214 4.25 -13.91 -4.79
N SER A 215 3.69 -13.27 -5.81
CA SER A 215 2.61 -12.31 -5.66
C SER A 215 1.34 -12.99 -5.14
N THR A 216 0.44 -12.19 -4.58
CA THR A 216 -0.85 -12.63 -4.04
C THR A 216 -1.67 -13.38 -5.07
N GLU A 217 -1.69 -12.90 -6.31
CA GLU A 217 -2.42 -13.54 -7.41
C GLU A 217 -1.81 -14.88 -7.82
N GLU A 218 -0.48 -15.03 -7.79
CA GLU A 218 0.18 -16.33 -8.03
C GLU A 218 -0.12 -17.33 -6.91
N ILE A 219 -0.10 -16.88 -5.65
CA ILE A 219 -0.49 -17.69 -4.50
C ILE A 219 -1.94 -18.15 -4.67
N LYS A 220 -2.87 -17.22 -4.91
CA LYS A 220 -4.30 -17.54 -5.14
C LYS A 220 -4.48 -18.50 -6.31
N ARG A 221 -3.81 -18.29 -7.44
CA ARG A 221 -3.92 -19.18 -8.62
C ARG A 221 -3.42 -20.59 -8.30
N ASN A 222 -2.29 -20.71 -7.61
CA ASN A 222 -1.75 -22.02 -7.22
C ASN A 222 -2.70 -22.74 -6.25
N LEU A 223 -3.26 -22.02 -5.29
CA LEU A 223 -4.23 -22.57 -4.35
C LEU A 223 -5.57 -22.93 -5.05
N ALA A 224 -6.03 -22.10 -6.00
CA ALA A 224 -7.23 -22.34 -6.81
C ALA A 224 -7.14 -23.65 -7.62
N SER A 225 -5.98 -23.94 -8.20
CA SER A 225 -5.77 -25.18 -8.95
C SER A 225 -5.98 -26.44 -8.11
N ARG A 226 -5.85 -26.37 -6.78
CA ARG A 226 -6.08 -27.51 -5.87
C ARG A 226 -7.54 -27.69 -5.50
N LEU A 227 -8.28 -26.59 -5.41
CA LEU A 227 -9.74 -26.61 -5.20
C LEU A 227 -10.49 -27.25 -6.37
N GLN A 228 -9.92 -27.20 -7.57
CA GLN A 228 -10.49 -27.87 -8.75
C GLN A 228 -10.18 -29.37 -8.79
N VAL A 229 -9.09 -29.82 -8.14
CA VAL A 229 -8.70 -31.24 -8.08
C VAL A 229 -9.55 -32.02 -7.06
N SER A 230 -10.25 -31.34 -6.14
CA SER A 230 -11.09 -32.00 -5.13
C SER A 230 -12.43 -32.56 -5.63
N ASP A 231 -12.80 -32.35 -6.90
CA ASP A 231 -14.02 -32.94 -7.51
C ASP A 231 -13.74 -34.19 -8.38
N THR A 232 -12.50 -34.70 -8.38
CA THR A 232 -12.17 -36.01 -8.95
C THR A 232 -11.49 -36.88 -7.89
N THR A 233 -12.28 -37.34 -6.91
CA THR A 233 -11.92 -38.56 -6.18
C THR A 233 -11.97 -39.73 -7.16
N VAL A 234 -10.79 -40.01 -7.73
CA VAL A 234 -10.48 -41.26 -8.43
C VAL A 234 -10.71 -42.42 -7.46
N THR A 235 -11.79 -43.16 -7.69
CA THR A 235 -11.80 -44.60 -7.45
C THR A 235 -10.71 -45.20 -8.32
N GLY A 236 -9.75 -45.90 -7.70
CA GLY A 236 -8.67 -46.54 -8.41
C GLY A 236 -9.16 -47.56 -9.44
N LEU A 237 -8.35 -47.76 -10.47
CA LEU A 237 -7.66 -49.01 -10.76
C LEU A 237 -6.85 -48.81 -12.05
N ASP A 238 -5.75 -49.55 -12.13
CA ASP A 238 -4.88 -49.70 -13.29
C ASP A 238 -5.65 -50.07 -14.56
N GLU A 239 -5.11 -49.68 -15.73
CA GLU A 239 -5.08 -50.38 -17.04
C GLU A 239 -4.81 -49.33 -18.13
N GLU A 240 -3.61 -49.34 -18.72
CA GLU A 240 -3.31 -49.93 -20.04
C GLU A 240 -3.95 -49.17 -21.23
N LEU A 241 -3.04 -48.62 -22.04
CA LEU A 241 -3.07 -48.44 -23.50
C LEU A 241 -4.42 -48.60 -24.21
N ASP A 242 -4.84 -47.52 -24.90
CA ASP A 242 -5.27 -47.65 -26.30
C ASP A 242 -4.95 -46.36 -27.10
N PRO A 243 -4.30 -46.47 -28.26
CA PRO A 243 -4.11 -45.39 -29.21
C PRO A 243 -5.26 -45.35 -30.24
N ASP A 244 -5.47 -44.17 -30.83
CA ASP A 244 -6.44 -43.84 -31.89
C ASP A 244 -7.89 -43.55 -31.46
N GLY A 245 -8.25 -42.27 -31.54
CA GLY A 245 -9.63 -41.82 -31.33
C GLY A 245 -9.86 -40.31 -31.43
N ASN A 246 -9.22 -39.65 -32.40
CA ASN A 246 -9.71 -38.48 -33.14
C ASN A 246 -10.65 -37.50 -32.39
N GLU A 247 -10.15 -36.33 -31.93
CA GLU A 247 -10.98 -35.12 -31.80
C GLU A 247 -10.12 -33.82 -31.73
N LEU A 248 -10.34 -32.98 -32.75
CA LEU A 248 -10.42 -31.51 -32.71
C LEU A 248 -9.16 -30.67 -32.36
N ALA A 249 -8.59 -30.08 -33.42
CA ALA A 249 -7.88 -28.79 -33.44
C ALA A 249 -6.76 -28.57 -32.41
N GLN A 250 -5.57 -29.11 -32.70
CA GLN A 250 -4.32 -28.36 -32.46
C GLN A 250 -4.33 -27.13 -33.40
N GLY A 251 -3.97 -25.91 -33.03
CA GLY A 251 -3.49 -25.38 -31.77
C GLY A 251 -3.10 -23.91 -31.99
N SER A 252 -3.62 -22.99 -31.18
CA SER A 252 -2.88 -21.77 -30.88
C SER A 252 -1.93 -22.14 -29.76
N LYS A 253 -0.62 -21.95 -29.97
CA LYS A 253 0.45 -22.14 -28.96
C LYS A 253 0.16 -21.39 -27.65
N TRP A 254 -0.69 -20.37 -27.73
CA TRP A 254 -1.04 -19.44 -26.68
C TRP A 254 -2.54 -19.53 -26.40
N GLN A 255 -2.95 -19.48 -25.14
CA GLN A 255 -4.35 -19.52 -24.71
C GLN A 255 -4.64 -18.35 -23.77
N LEU A 256 -5.83 -17.76 -23.88
CA LEU A 256 -6.32 -16.79 -22.89
C LEU A 256 -7.07 -17.51 -21.78
N THR A 257 -6.94 -16.97 -20.57
CA THR A 257 -7.85 -17.29 -19.48
C THR A 257 -9.25 -16.72 -19.77
N PRO A 258 -10.32 -17.23 -19.10
CA PRO A 258 -11.65 -16.64 -19.18
C PRO A 258 -11.71 -15.15 -18.77
N SER A 259 -10.74 -14.67 -17.99
CA SER A 259 -10.59 -13.26 -17.59
C SER A 259 -9.94 -12.37 -18.67
N GLY A 260 -9.57 -12.95 -19.82
CA GLY A 260 -8.87 -12.24 -20.88
C GLY A 260 -7.38 -12.03 -20.60
N THR A 261 -6.76 -12.86 -19.75
CA THR A 261 -5.32 -12.74 -19.45
C THR A 261 -4.51 -13.65 -20.37
N LEU A 262 -3.53 -13.06 -21.05
CA LEU A 262 -2.54 -13.75 -21.86
C LEU A 262 -1.20 -13.75 -21.11
N ASP A 263 -0.84 -14.89 -20.53
CA ASP A 263 0.39 -15.06 -19.75
C ASP A 263 1.48 -15.72 -20.59
N LEU A 264 2.47 -14.91 -20.96
CA LEU A 264 3.63 -15.24 -21.77
C LEU A 264 4.94 -15.04 -20.99
N SER A 265 4.86 -15.00 -19.66
CA SER A 265 6.00 -14.75 -18.79
C SER A 265 6.95 -15.95 -18.70
N GLY A 266 8.25 -15.69 -18.57
CA GLY A 266 9.25 -16.74 -18.35
C GLY A 266 9.41 -17.74 -19.49
N LYS A 267 9.21 -17.30 -20.74
CA LYS A 267 9.22 -18.14 -21.95
C LYS A 267 10.46 -17.92 -22.83
N ASP A 268 11.45 -17.18 -22.33
CA ASP A 268 12.67 -16.80 -23.05
C ASP A 268 12.37 -16.14 -24.42
N LEU A 269 11.29 -15.36 -24.50
CA LEU A 269 10.88 -14.69 -25.73
C LEU A 269 11.81 -13.54 -26.07
N ALA A 270 12.42 -13.57 -27.26
CA ALA A 270 13.17 -12.45 -27.82
C ALA A 270 12.29 -11.48 -28.63
N GLU A 271 11.21 -12.00 -29.20
CA GLU A 271 10.19 -11.25 -29.93
C GLU A 271 8.82 -11.86 -29.65
N LEU A 272 7.77 -11.05 -29.73
CA LEU A 272 6.39 -11.50 -29.63
C LEU A 272 5.81 -11.67 -31.03
N GLU A 273 5.88 -12.90 -31.55
CA GLU A 273 5.20 -13.27 -32.79
C GLU A 273 3.85 -13.93 -32.46
N LEU A 274 2.77 -13.26 -32.85
CA LEU A 274 1.41 -13.82 -32.82
C LEU A 274 0.95 -13.95 -34.27
N ASP A 275 0.48 -15.14 -34.66
CA ASP A 275 -0.09 -15.33 -35.99
C ASP A 275 -1.43 -14.57 -36.14
N GLU A 276 -1.86 -14.32 -37.38
CA GLU A 276 -3.07 -13.53 -37.65
C GLU A 276 -4.33 -14.15 -37.02
N ALA A 277 -4.40 -15.49 -36.92
CA ALA A 277 -5.51 -16.20 -36.30
C ALA A 277 -5.58 -15.94 -34.78
N THR A 278 -4.43 -16.01 -34.11
CA THR A 278 -4.27 -15.74 -32.68
C THR A 278 -4.53 -14.27 -32.38
N LEU A 279 -4.07 -13.35 -33.23
CA LEU A 279 -4.37 -11.92 -33.12
C LEU A 279 -5.86 -11.63 -33.25
N GLY A 280 -6.54 -12.26 -34.22
CA GLY A 280 -7.98 -12.13 -34.41
C GLY A 280 -8.78 -12.60 -33.20
N ALA A 281 -8.40 -13.72 -32.60
CA ALA A 281 -9.04 -14.23 -31.38
C ALA A 281 -8.78 -13.30 -30.17
N PHE A 282 -7.57 -12.76 -30.05
CA PHE A 282 -7.14 -12.09 -28.82
C PHE A 282 -7.47 -10.59 -28.82
N ALA A 283 -7.60 -9.95 -29.97
CA ALA A 283 -7.77 -8.50 -30.12
C ALA A 283 -8.88 -7.91 -29.23
N ASN A 284 -10.00 -8.62 -29.08
CA ASN A 284 -11.17 -8.16 -28.34
C ASN A 284 -11.34 -8.83 -26.96
N GLU A 285 -10.59 -9.89 -26.67
CA GLU A 285 -10.70 -10.67 -25.44
C GLU A 285 -9.54 -10.38 -24.48
N ALA A 286 -8.35 -10.08 -25.00
CA ALA A 286 -7.19 -9.74 -24.18
C ALA A 286 -7.44 -8.45 -23.39
N ARG A 287 -7.41 -8.57 -22.07
CA ARG A 287 -7.48 -7.48 -21.09
C ARG A 287 -6.16 -7.30 -20.37
N GLN A 288 -5.36 -8.36 -20.26
CA GLN A 288 -4.10 -8.33 -19.54
C GLN A 288 -3.06 -9.14 -20.31
N VAL A 289 -1.87 -8.59 -20.51
CA VAL A 289 -0.75 -9.27 -21.17
C VAL A 289 0.45 -9.23 -20.23
N HIS A 290 0.94 -10.42 -19.89
CA HIS A 290 2.08 -10.62 -19.00
C HIS A 290 3.25 -11.18 -19.81
N LEU A 291 4.27 -10.37 -20.02
CA LEU A 291 5.48 -10.66 -20.79
C LEU A 291 6.74 -10.57 -19.91
N GLN A 292 6.59 -10.57 -18.59
CA GLN A 292 7.71 -10.44 -17.67
C GLN A 292 8.67 -11.63 -17.71
N GLN A 293 9.93 -11.41 -17.33
CA GLN A 293 10.97 -12.46 -17.32
C GLN A 293 11.21 -13.09 -18.70
N ASN A 294 11.24 -12.27 -19.74
CA ASN A 294 11.66 -12.69 -21.08
C ASN A 294 12.95 -11.96 -21.48
N VAL A 295 13.35 -12.07 -22.75
CA VAL A 295 14.55 -11.42 -23.30
C VAL A 295 14.20 -10.38 -24.38
N LEU A 296 13.01 -9.78 -24.27
CA LEU A 296 12.55 -8.74 -25.19
C LEU A 296 13.47 -7.52 -25.14
N ASN A 297 13.78 -6.97 -26.30
CA ASN A 297 14.66 -5.80 -26.48
C ASN A 297 13.89 -4.49 -26.76
N ALA A 298 12.62 -4.59 -27.15
CA ALA A 298 11.69 -3.48 -27.38
C ALA A 298 10.25 -3.87 -26.99
N ILE A 299 9.37 -2.88 -26.85
CA ILE A 299 7.93 -3.13 -26.68
C ILE A 299 7.39 -3.66 -28.02
N PRO A 300 6.75 -4.84 -28.06
CA PRO A 300 6.30 -5.43 -29.32
C PRO A 300 5.20 -4.60 -30.01
N ALA A 301 5.43 -4.21 -31.28
CA ALA A 301 4.47 -3.40 -32.05
C ALA A 301 3.13 -4.12 -32.29
N VAL A 302 3.15 -5.45 -32.30
CA VAL A 302 1.96 -6.31 -32.41
C VAL A 302 0.90 -6.04 -31.33
N LEU A 303 1.30 -5.45 -30.19
CA LEU A 303 0.37 -5.07 -29.12
C LEU A 303 -0.68 -4.03 -29.58
N PHE A 304 -0.42 -3.30 -30.67
CA PHE A 304 -1.40 -2.37 -31.27
C PHE A 304 -2.74 -3.03 -31.61
N HIS A 305 -2.74 -4.33 -31.93
CA HIS A 305 -3.96 -5.07 -32.22
C HIS A 305 -4.82 -5.33 -30.97
N LEU A 306 -4.25 -5.26 -29.77
CA LEU A 306 -4.92 -5.56 -28.50
C LEU A 306 -5.54 -4.30 -27.89
N THR A 307 -6.52 -3.73 -28.58
CA THR A 307 -7.11 -2.41 -28.23
C THR A 307 -7.85 -2.37 -26.88
N HIS A 308 -8.14 -3.54 -26.30
CA HIS A 308 -8.80 -3.68 -25.00
C HIS A 308 -7.87 -3.94 -23.83
N LEU A 309 -6.56 -3.94 -24.09
CA LEU A 309 -5.54 -4.17 -23.09
C LEU A 309 -5.63 -3.11 -21.98
N ALA A 310 -5.84 -3.56 -20.75
CA ALA A 310 -5.91 -2.73 -19.55
C ALA A 310 -4.61 -2.82 -18.72
N VAL A 311 -3.93 -3.97 -18.73
CA VAL A 311 -2.69 -4.19 -17.99
C VAL A 311 -1.63 -4.79 -18.92
N LEU A 312 -0.46 -4.16 -19.00
CA LEU A 312 0.69 -4.65 -19.73
C LEU A 312 1.89 -4.73 -18.79
N ASP A 313 2.37 -5.95 -18.55
CA ASP A 313 3.57 -6.20 -17.75
C ASP A 313 4.73 -6.67 -18.63
N LEU A 314 5.76 -5.84 -18.75
CA LEU A 314 6.99 -6.08 -19.51
C LEU A 314 8.22 -6.09 -18.58
N SER A 315 8.01 -6.30 -17.29
CA SER A 315 9.07 -6.24 -16.28
C SER A 315 10.14 -7.33 -16.47
N LYS A 316 11.37 -7.08 -16.03
CA LYS A 316 12.49 -8.05 -16.09
C LYS A 316 12.74 -8.56 -17.51
N ASN A 317 12.81 -7.63 -18.47
CA ASN A 317 13.23 -7.90 -19.85
C ASN A 317 14.58 -7.22 -20.14
N SER A 318 14.98 -7.17 -21.41
CA SER A 318 16.17 -6.45 -21.88
C SER A 318 15.81 -5.21 -22.70
N ILE A 319 14.66 -4.57 -22.42
CA ILE A 319 14.15 -3.45 -23.21
C ILE A 319 15.07 -2.25 -23.04
N GLU A 320 15.75 -1.85 -24.12
CA GLU A 320 16.65 -0.69 -24.14
C GLU A 320 16.01 0.50 -24.86
N ILE A 321 15.39 0.24 -26.00
CA ILE A 321 14.62 1.21 -26.77
C ILE A 321 13.15 0.80 -26.63
N ALA A 322 12.36 1.58 -25.91
CA ALA A 322 10.98 1.21 -25.62
C ALA A 322 10.15 1.08 -26.91
N LEU A 323 10.12 2.13 -27.75
CA LEU A 323 9.34 2.18 -28.99
C LEU A 323 10.11 2.89 -30.10
N THR A 324 10.05 2.34 -31.31
CA THR A 324 10.53 2.98 -32.55
C THR A 324 9.39 3.38 -33.48
N THR A 325 8.19 2.87 -33.24
CA THR A 325 6.97 3.15 -34.01
C THR A 325 5.84 3.57 -33.05
N PRO A 326 4.89 4.40 -33.51
CA PRO A 326 3.71 4.75 -32.72
C PRO A 326 2.92 3.50 -32.29
N LEU A 327 2.53 3.46 -31.03
CA LEU A 327 1.72 2.41 -30.42
C LEU A 327 0.56 3.05 -29.67
N GLU A 328 -0.67 2.71 -30.06
CA GLU A 328 -1.88 3.20 -29.43
C GLU A 328 -2.53 2.09 -28.58
N LEU A 329 -2.73 2.37 -27.29
CA LEU A 329 -3.35 1.46 -26.33
C LEU A 329 -4.42 2.22 -25.54
N PRO A 330 -5.64 2.40 -26.10
CA PRO A 330 -6.60 3.38 -25.60
C PRO A 330 -7.16 3.05 -24.21
N LYS A 331 -7.24 1.76 -23.85
CA LYS A 331 -7.77 1.27 -22.58
C LYS A 331 -6.70 0.89 -21.56
N LEU A 332 -5.42 1.08 -21.86
CA LEU A 332 -4.33 0.72 -20.97
C LEU A 332 -4.40 1.57 -19.70
N ARG A 333 -4.49 0.91 -18.55
CA ARG A 333 -4.55 1.53 -17.22
C ARG A 333 -3.25 1.37 -16.47
N GLU A 334 -2.55 0.27 -16.70
CA GLU A 334 -1.30 -0.04 -16.01
C GLU A 334 -0.24 -0.56 -16.99
N LEU A 335 0.93 0.08 -16.94
CA LEU A 335 2.12 -0.31 -17.69
C LEU A 335 3.28 -0.53 -16.73
N ARG A 336 3.81 -1.75 -16.69
CA ARG A 336 5.00 -2.10 -15.90
C ARG A 336 6.18 -2.42 -16.80
N LEU A 337 7.29 -1.71 -16.59
CA LEU A 337 8.55 -1.79 -17.30
C LEU A 337 9.72 -1.97 -16.32
N VAL A 338 9.45 -2.52 -15.13
CA VAL A 338 10.42 -2.65 -14.04
C VAL A 338 11.61 -3.50 -14.45
N SER A 339 12.83 -3.18 -14.00
CA SER A 339 14.03 -3.98 -14.27
C SER A 339 14.31 -4.18 -15.77
N ASN A 340 14.39 -3.09 -16.53
CA ASN A 340 14.76 -3.08 -17.94
C ASN A 340 16.07 -2.26 -18.15
N LYS A 341 16.38 -1.87 -19.40
CA LYS A 341 17.58 -1.10 -19.77
C LYS A 341 17.22 0.26 -20.38
N ILE A 342 16.02 0.77 -20.13
CA ILE A 342 15.50 2.00 -20.74
C ILE A 342 16.32 3.20 -20.26
N LYS A 343 16.81 4.02 -21.21
CA LYS A 343 17.70 5.17 -20.94
C LYS A 343 17.01 6.53 -20.92
N SER A 344 15.84 6.64 -21.56
CA SER A 344 15.10 7.90 -21.73
C SER A 344 13.60 7.66 -21.76
N PHE A 345 12.83 8.64 -21.30
CA PHE A 345 11.37 8.69 -21.43
C PHE A 345 10.91 9.05 -22.86
N GLU A 346 11.77 9.68 -23.67
CA GLU A 346 11.40 10.23 -24.98
C GLU A 346 10.67 9.21 -25.89
N PRO A 347 11.14 7.95 -26.03
CA PRO A 347 10.43 6.98 -26.86
C PRO A 347 9.02 6.65 -26.37
N LEU A 348 8.77 6.72 -25.06
CA LEU A 348 7.44 6.51 -24.49
C LEU A 348 6.57 7.76 -24.68
N THR A 349 7.09 8.95 -24.39
CA THR A 349 6.31 10.19 -24.50
C THR A 349 5.98 10.57 -25.94
N SER A 350 6.85 10.23 -26.90
CA SER A 350 6.69 10.55 -28.32
C SER A 350 5.90 9.49 -29.12
N HIS A 351 5.98 8.22 -28.72
CA HIS A 351 5.41 7.11 -29.52
C HIS A 351 4.32 6.30 -28.83
N LEU A 352 4.10 6.41 -27.51
CA LEU A 352 3.02 5.70 -26.83
C LEU A 352 1.81 6.63 -26.60
N THR A 353 0.68 6.28 -27.19
CA THR A 353 -0.61 6.95 -26.93
C THR A 353 -1.45 6.06 -26.01
N ALA A 354 -1.50 6.41 -24.72
CA ALA A 354 -2.25 5.67 -23.69
C ALA A 354 -3.05 6.62 -22.79
N PRO A 355 -4.21 7.15 -23.27
CA PRO A 355 -4.95 8.21 -22.58
C PRO A 355 -5.55 7.77 -21.23
N SER A 356 -5.83 6.47 -21.07
CA SER A 356 -6.40 5.90 -19.84
C SER A 356 -5.35 5.44 -18.82
N LEU A 357 -4.06 5.67 -19.09
CA LEU A 357 -2.97 5.15 -18.25
C LEU A 357 -2.99 5.84 -16.88
N GLN A 358 -3.11 5.05 -15.82
CA GLN A 358 -3.19 5.52 -14.43
C GLN A 358 -1.92 5.19 -13.65
N ILE A 359 -1.28 4.06 -13.97
CA ILE A 359 -0.08 3.57 -13.29
C ILE A 359 1.01 3.32 -14.33
N LEU A 360 2.15 3.97 -14.14
CA LEU A 360 3.38 3.72 -14.87
C LEU A 360 4.47 3.33 -13.88
N ASP A 361 4.93 2.08 -13.94
CA ASP A 361 6.10 1.62 -13.21
C ASP A 361 7.27 1.42 -14.18
N ILE A 362 8.31 2.22 -14.04
CA ILE A 362 9.55 2.19 -14.81
C ILE A 362 10.77 2.11 -13.89
N SER A 363 10.58 1.58 -12.68
CA SER A 363 11.63 1.43 -11.67
C SER A 363 12.75 0.48 -12.12
N GLN A 364 13.95 0.61 -11.54
CA GLN A 364 15.12 -0.22 -11.87
C GLN A 364 15.49 -0.19 -13.37
N ASN A 365 15.57 1.00 -13.95
CA ASN A 365 16.01 1.22 -15.33
C ASN A 365 17.32 2.03 -15.36
N ARG A 366 17.63 2.65 -16.50
CA ARG A 366 18.81 3.51 -16.68
C ARG A 366 18.40 4.92 -17.11
N LEU A 367 17.20 5.35 -16.71
CA LEU A 367 16.65 6.65 -17.08
C LEU A 367 17.58 7.75 -16.57
N SER A 368 17.93 8.70 -17.43
CA SER A 368 18.83 9.80 -17.08
C SER A 368 18.31 11.14 -17.58
N GLY A 369 18.79 12.22 -16.97
CA GLY A 369 18.36 13.59 -17.26
C GLY A 369 17.19 14.05 -16.40
N ALA A 370 16.50 15.10 -16.85
CA ALA A 370 15.34 15.66 -16.16
C ALA A 370 14.08 14.83 -16.38
N LEU A 371 13.22 14.73 -15.37
CA LEU A 371 11.90 14.12 -15.51
C LEU A 371 11.02 14.99 -16.43
N PRO A 372 10.51 14.47 -17.57
CA PRO A 372 9.64 15.24 -18.45
C PRO A 372 8.22 15.38 -17.88
N THR A 373 7.46 16.32 -18.44
CA THR A 373 6.02 16.44 -18.16
C THR A 373 5.25 15.28 -18.78
N LEU A 374 4.87 14.30 -17.96
CA LEU A 374 4.18 13.10 -18.44
C LEU A 374 2.69 13.33 -18.73
N HIS A 375 2.07 14.34 -18.11
CA HIS A 375 0.64 14.61 -18.26
C HIS A 375 0.24 14.89 -19.73
N SER A 376 1.15 15.41 -20.56
CA SER A 376 0.87 15.70 -21.97
C SER A 376 0.64 14.43 -22.79
N SER A 377 1.34 13.35 -22.46
CA SER A 377 1.22 12.05 -23.14
C SER A 377 0.25 11.11 -22.40
N PHE A 378 0.18 11.21 -21.07
CA PHE A 378 -0.63 10.36 -20.20
C PHE A 378 -1.51 11.23 -19.26
N PRO A 379 -2.63 11.78 -19.76
CA PRO A 379 -3.44 12.77 -19.04
C PRO A 379 -4.15 12.22 -17.78
N MET A 380 -4.36 10.90 -17.70
CA MET A 380 -4.98 10.26 -16.53
C MET A 380 -3.97 9.63 -15.56
N LEU A 381 -2.66 9.88 -15.75
CA LEU A 381 -1.61 9.25 -14.95
C LEU A 381 -1.69 9.76 -13.50
N LEU A 382 -1.80 8.83 -12.55
CA LEU A 382 -1.90 9.14 -11.12
C LEU A 382 -0.67 8.64 -10.35
N THR A 383 -0.09 7.52 -10.78
CA THR A 383 1.01 6.85 -10.08
C THR A 383 2.20 6.71 -11.01
N LEU A 384 3.33 7.30 -10.60
CA LEU A 384 4.62 7.13 -11.25
C LEU A 384 5.59 6.47 -10.27
N LEU A 385 6.03 5.26 -10.61
CA LEU A 385 7.09 4.56 -9.89
C LEU A 385 8.33 4.56 -10.80
N ALA A 386 9.37 5.27 -10.39
CA ALA A 386 10.61 5.42 -11.14
C ALA A 386 11.83 5.37 -10.19
N SER A 387 11.76 4.50 -9.18
CA SER A 387 12.89 4.30 -8.26
C SER A 387 14.07 3.63 -8.96
N ASP A 388 15.27 3.75 -8.39
CA ASP A 388 16.46 3.04 -8.85
C ASP A 388 16.78 3.33 -10.34
N ASN A 389 16.95 4.62 -10.63
CA ASN A 389 17.30 5.16 -11.95
C ASN A 389 18.43 6.20 -11.80
N SER A 390 18.72 6.99 -12.83
CA SER A 390 19.72 8.06 -12.85
C SER A 390 19.11 9.44 -13.18
N ILE A 391 17.85 9.67 -12.76
CA ILE A 391 17.15 10.94 -12.98
C ILE A 391 17.85 12.01 -12.15
N SER A 392 18.21 13.13 -12.77
CA SER A 392 19.05 14.16 -12.14
C SER A 392 18.30 15.43 -11.74
N ASP A 393 17.13 15.69 -12.31
CA ASP A 393 16.35 16.90 -12.04
C ASP A 393 14.84 16.60 -12.08
N VAL A 394 14.08 17.26 -11.20
CA VAL A 394 12.63 17.14 -11.07
C VAL A 394 12.03 18.51 -10.80
N SER A 395 10.94 18.82 -11.51
CA SER A 395 10.23 20.10 -11.42
C SER A 395 8.78 19.92 -10.95
N ALA A 396 8.17 20.98 -10.43
CA ALA A 396 6.75 20.97 -10.05
C ALA A 396 5.84 20.64 -11.25
N GLU A 397 6.19 21.15 -12.43
CA GLU A 397 5.47 20.88 -13.69
C GLU A 397 5.52 19.39 -14.05
N SER A 398 6.67 18.74 -13.89
CA SER A 398 6.82 17.30 -14.17
C SER A 398 5.97 16.40 -13.26
N LEU A 399 5.60 16.88 -12.07
CA LEU A 399 4.82 16.15 -11.07
C LEU A 399 3.32 16.52 -11.05
N THR A 400 2.91 17.50 -11.86
CA THR A 400 1.54 18.00 -11.86
C THR A 400 0.57 16.90 -12.34
N GLY A 401 -0.55 16.74 -11.62
CA GLY A 401 -1.57 15.71 -11.90
C GLY A 401 -1.30 14.35 -11.24
N LEU A 402 -0.07 14.09 -10.78
CA LEU A 402 0.29 12.86 -10.08
C LEU A 402 -0.16 12.90 -8.61
N ARG A 403 -0.51 11.71 -8.08
CA ARG A 403 -0.89 11.49 -6.68
C ARG A 403 0.15 10.69 -5.91
N VAL A 404 0.81 9.74 -6.56
CA VAL A 404 1.83 8.87 -5.96
C VAL A 404 3.06 8.90 -6.85
N VAL A 405 4.18 9.34 -6.28
CA VAL A 405 5.45 9.48 -7.00
C VAL A 405 6.56 8.83 -6.17
N ASN A 406 7.22 7.84 -6.75
CA ASN A 406 8.43 7.26 -6.20
C ASN A 406 9.63 7.54 -7.11
N LEU A 407 10.52 8.39 -6.63
CA LEU A 407 11.79 8.79 -7.26
C LEU A 407 12.98 8.45 -6.34
N SER A 408 12.82 7.47 -5.45
CA SER A 408 13.89 7.04 -4.56
C SER A 408 15.08 6.46 -5.35
N ASN A 409 16.27 6.53 -4.76
CA ASN A 409 17.52 6.01 -5.35
C ASN A 409 17.76 6.52 -6.79
N ASN A 410 17.76 7.83 -6.95
CA ASN A 410 18.08 8.52 -8.20
C ASN A 410 19.26 9.48 -8.01
N ASP A 411 19.55 10.31 -9.02
CA ASP A 411 20.64 11.27 -9.03
C ASP A 411 20.18 12.72 -8.78
N ILE A 412 19.01 12.93 -8.18
CA ILE A 412 18.41 14.28 -8.04
C ILE A 412 19.28 15.14 -7.12
N GLU A 413 19.77 16.26 -7.66
CA GLU A 413 20.71 17.15 -6.94
C GLU A 413 20.02 18.14 -5.99
N ARG A 414 18.78 18.52 -6.31
CA ARG A 414 17.97 19.48 -5.56
C ARG A 414 16.49 19.24 -5.85
N LEU A 415 15.64 19.52 -4.86
CA LEU A 415 14.19 19.56 -5.04
C LEU A 415 13.74 21.01 -5.25
N GLU A 416 12.96 21.25 -6.29
CA GLU A 416 12.37 22.57 -6.55
C GLU A 416 11.35 22.93 -5.44
N PRO A 417 11.46 24.10 -4.80
CA PRO A 417 10.50 24.52 -3.76
C PRO A 417 9.03 24.52 -4.21
N ARG A 418 8.76 24.83 -5.49
CA ARG A 418 7.40 24.86 -6.06
C ARG A 418 6.69 23.50 -6.00
N ILE A 419 7.42 22.39 -5.85
CA ILE A 419 6.82 21.06 -5.61
C ILE A 419 5.95 21.08 -4.35
N GLY A 420 6.29 21.89 -3.34
CA GLY A 420 5.48 22.06 -2.14
C GLY A 420 4.08 22.66 -2.37
N LEU A 421 3.83 23.27 -3.53
CA LEU A 421 2.49 23.76 -3.92
C LEU A 421 1.55 22.63 -4.36
N LEU A 422 2.08 21.43 -4.62
CA LEU A 422 1.29 20.24 -4.94
C LEU A 422 0.71 19.55 -3.69
N GLN A 423 0.78 20.21 -2.53
CA GLN A 423 0.15 19.72 -1.30
C GLN A 423 -1.37 19.62 -1.48
N GLY A 424 -1.94 18.45 -1.17
CA GLY A 424 -3.35 18.13 -1.37
C GLY A 424 -3.63 17.34 -2.65
N THR A 425 -2.82 17.47 -3.69
CA THR A 425 -2.90 16.59 -4.88
C THR A 425 -1.91 15.43 -4.78
N LEU A 426 -0.66 15.71 -4.42
CA LEU A 426 0.41 14.73 -4.29
C LEU A 426 0.39 14.12 -2.88
N THR A 427 -0.16 12.91 -2.78
CA THR A 427 -0.36 12.18 -1.51
C THR A 427 0.86 11.38 -1.06
N ALA A 428 1.69 10.93 -2.00
CA ALA A 428 2.91 10.18 -1.71
C ALA A 428 4.07 10.71 -2.58
N LEU A 429 5.15 11.16 -1.93
CA LEU A 429 6.39 11.57 -2.58
C LEU A 429 7.59 10.93 -1.89
N GLU A 430 8.09 9.86 -2.49
CA GLU A 430 9.28 9.13 -2.05
C GLU A 430 10.49 9.63 -2.83
N VAL A 431 11.41 10.33 -2.17
CA VAL A 431 12.62 10.93 -2.78
C VAL A 431 13.90 10.57 -2.02
N GLY A 432 13.84 9.56 -1.15
CA GLY A 432 15.01 9.06 -0.40
C GLY A 432 16.11 8.51 -1.31
N GLY A 433 17.36 8.50 -0.85
CA GLY A 433 18.47 7.91 -1.61
C GLY A 433 18.97 8.72 -2.81
N ASN A 434 18.63 10.01 -2.89
CA ASN A 434 19.10 10.94 -3.92
C ASN A 434 20.38 11.71 -3.50
N LYS A 435 20.93 12.52 -4.41
CA LYS A 435 22.16 13.31 -4.17
C LYS A 435 21.96 14.54 -3.30
N PHE A 436 20.75 15.10 -3.27
CA PHE A 436 20.45 16.27 -2.44
C PHE A 436 20.64 15.94 -0.95
N ARG A 437 21.16 16.90 -0.18
CA ARG A 437 21.30 16.79 1.28
C ARG A 437 20.21 17.54 2.04
N VAL A 438 19.50 18.40 1.33
CA VAL A 438 18.46 19.27 1.86
C VAL A 438 17.25 19.15 0.90
N PRO A 439 16.06 18.73 1.36
CA PRO A 439 15.71 18.34 2.73
C PRO A 439 16.54 17.16 3.26
N ASN A 440 16.83 17.14 4.57
CA ASN A 440 17.61 16.06 5.17
C ASN A 440 16.72 14.81 5.38
N TYR A 441 17.34 13.66 5.65
CA TYR A 441 16.62 12.39 5.83
C TYR A 441 15.57 12.42 6.96
N GLN A 442 15.74 13.28 7.97
CA GLN A 442 14.76 13.44 9.05
C GLN A 442 13.48 14.11 8.56
N ILE A 443 13.58 15.09 7.65
CA ILE A 443 12.41 15.71 7.02
C ILE A 443 11.74 14.71 6.07
N LEU A 444 12.53 13.98 5.28
CA LEU A 444 12.00 12.93 4.40
C LEU A 444 11.25 11.85 5.19
N GLY A 445 11.79 11.42 6.33
CA GLY A 445 11.19 10.38 7.19
C GLY A 445 9.93 10.80 7.96
N LYS A 446 9.54 12.08 7.93
CA LYS A 446 8.27 12.57 8.50
C LYS A 446 7.06 12.37 7.58
N GLY A 447 7.29 11.88 6.36
CA GLY A 447 6.26 11.63 5.35
C GLY A 447 6.05 12.80 4.39
N THR A 448 5.28 12.53 3.33
CA THR A 448 5.04 13.42 2.19
C THR A 448 4.62 14.83 2.57
N ASP A 449 3.62 14.96 3.45
CA ASP A 449 3.08 16.27 3.83
C ASP A 449 4.12 17.17 4.51
N ALA A 450 5.03 16.58 5.29
CA ALA A 450 6.11 17.32 5.92
C ALA A 450 7.14 17.79 4.88
N VAL A 451 7.46 16.95 3.90
CA VAL A 451 8.36 17.30 2.80
C VAL A 451 7.77 18.43 1.94
N LEU A 452 6.49 18.32 1.57
CA LEU A 452 5.80 19.33 0.76
C LEU A 452 5.66 20.65 1.52
N THR A 453 5.27 20.61 2.80
CA THR A 453 5.20 21.80 3.65
C THR A 453 6.57 22.46 3.77
N TRP A 454 7.62 21.68 4.00
CA TRP A 454 8.99 22.19 4.09
C TRP A 454 9.45 22.86 2.79
N LEU A 455 9.13 22.27 1.63
CA LEU A 455 9.44 22.86 0.32
C LEU A 455 8.66 24.16 0.09
N ARG A 456 7.36 24.17 0.43
CA ARG A 456 6.50 25.35 0.31
C ARG A 456 7.01 26.52 1.15
N ASP A 457 7.49 26.26 2.36
CA ASP A 457 8.02 27.30 3.25
C ASP A 457 9.32 27.95 2.72
N LYS A 458 9.96 27.36 1.71
CA LYS A 458 11.11 27.95 1.01
C LYS A 458 10.72 28.87 -0.16
N ILE A 459 9.43 28.97 -0.49
CA ILE A 459 8.94 29.85 -1.55
C ILE A 459 8.76 31.27 -0.98
N PRO A 460 9.41 32.31 -1.54
CA PRO A 460 9.21 33.69 -1.12
C PRO A 460 7.74 34.10 -1.25
N ARG A 461 7.16 34.72 -0.21
CA ARG A 461 5.72 35.10 -0.16
C ARG A 461 5.26 36.00 -1.31
N GLU A 462 6.17 36.72 -1.96
CA GLU A 462 5.91 37.57 -3.13
C GLU A 462 5.65 36.78 -4.41
N SER A 463 6.12 35.53 -4.49
CA SER A 463 5.98 34.64 -5.67
C SER A 463 4.72 33.77 -5.66
N TRP A 464 3.87 33.90 -4.64
CA TRP A 464 2.60 33.17 -4.55
C TRP A 464 1.50 33.71 -5.49
N LYS A 465 1.74 34.85 -6.16
CA LYS A 465 0.72 35.60 -6.90
C LYS A 465 0.82 35.58 -8.43
N SER A 466 1.75 34.84 -9.05
CA SER A 466 1.90 34.93 -10.52
C SER A 466 0.98 34.04 -11.35
N ASP A 467 0.25 33.08 -10.78
CA ASP A 467 -0.64 32.19 -11.55
C ASP A 467 -2.12 32.21 -11.09
N ALA A 468 -2.53 33.25 -10.37
CA ALA A 468 -3.92 33.46 -9.97
C ALA A 468 -4.69 34.30 -11.01
N THR A 469 -4.83 33.80 -12.24
CA THR A 469 -5.71 34.41 -13.27
C THR A 469 -6.79 33.49 -13.83
N THR A 470 -7.01 32.29 -13.27
CA THR A 470 -8.07 31.40 -13.75
C THR A 470 -8.80 30.64 -12.65
N GLU A 471 -9.12 31.29 -11.52
CA GLU A 471 -10.15 30.78 -10.60
C GLU A 471 -10.58 31.88 -9.61
N ALA A 472 -11.06 33.01 -10.16
CA ALA A 472 -11.82 33.99 -9.40
C ALA A 472 -13.30 33.61 -9.49
N GLU A 473 -13.75 32.72 -8.62
CA GLU A 473 -15.15 32.55 -8.24
C GLU A 473 -15.20 31.51 -7.11
N PHE A 474 -15.43 31.98 -5.88
CA PHE A 474 -16.16 31.32 -4.78
C PHE A 474 -15.68 31.89 -3.44
N PHE A 475 -16.59 32.64 -2.81
CA PHE A 475 -16.56 33.20 -1.46
C PHE A 475 -15.84 34.54 -1.27
N ASP A 476 -16.51 35.62 -1.70
CA ASP A 476 -16.61 36.82 -0.86
C ASP A 476 -17.95 37.55 -1.11
N ALA A 477 -18.88 37.33 -0.19
CA ALA A 477 -20.06 38.14 0.12
C ALA A 477 -20.40 37.74 1.57
N ASP A 478 -20.56 38.61 2.56
CA ASP A 478 -20.94 40.00 2.57
C ASP A 478 -20.66 40.45 4.02
N ASP A 479 -19.85 41.49 4.23
CA ASP A 479 -19.74 42.12 5.56
C ASP A 479 -19.60 43.64 5.36
N GLY A 480 -20.72 44.26 5.03
CA GLY A 480 -21.04 45.64 5.38
C GLY A 480 -22.34 45.60 6.19
N THR A 481 -22.52 46.30 7.30
CA THR A 481 -22.19 47.71 7.52
C THR A 481 -22.54 48.06 8.98
N THR A 482 -21.74 48.95 9.62
CA THR A 482 -22.13 50.04 10.55
C THR A 482 -23.18 49.75 11.65
N PHE A 483 -22.90 49.90 12.94
CA PHE A 483 -22.43 51.09 13.69
C PHE A 483 -21.76 50.69 15.01
#